data_AF-A0A6I8M387-F1
#
_entry.id   AF-A0A6I8M387-F1
#
_cell.length_a   1.000
_cell.length_b   1.000
_cell.length_c   1.000
_cell.angle_alpha   90.00
_cell.angle_beta   90.00
_cell.angle_gamma   90.00
#
_symmetry.space_group_name_H-M   'P 1'
#
loop_
_entity.id
_entity.type
_entity.pdbx_description
1 polymer ?
#
loop_
_entity_poly.entity_id
_entity_poly.type
_entity_poly.pdbx_seq_one_letter_code
_entity_poly.pdbx_strand_id
1 'polypeptide(L)' 'MGTQIRISREDGSLPCEVCGFPTMHVAQVVADDGTVLGRTLVCTTCQRSRHRPDPIAEAEAPPDEVPTS' A
#
# COMPACT_ATOMS: atom_id res chain seq x y z
N MET A 1 -19.12 -0.22 -3.69
CA MET A 1 -19.09 -1.02 -2.45
C MET A 1 -17.64 -1.00 -1.98
N GLY A 2 -17.37 -0.26 -0.91
CA GLY A 2 -16.02 -0.12 -0.35
C GLY A 2 -15.76 -1.17 0.72
N THR A 3 -14.49 -1.45 0.97
CA THR A 3 -14.05 -2.26 2.11
C THR A 3 -12.93 -1.54 2.81
N GLN A 4 -12.97 -1.50 4.13
CA GLN A 4 -11.94 -0.89 4.97
C GLN A 4 -11.05 -1.98 5.57
N ILE A 5 -9.75 -1.70 5.68
CA ILE A 5 -8.79 -2.57 6.35
C ILE A 5 -8.48 -1.97 7.73
N ARG A 6 -8.69 -2.75 8.80
CA ARG A 6 -8.43 -2.34 10.19
C ARG A 6 -7.33 -3.21 10.79
N ILE A 7 -6.16 -2.64 11.08
CA ILE A 7 -5.03 -3.36 11.65
C ILE A 7 -5.24 -3.56 13.15
N SER A 8 -5.23 -4.82 13.61
CA SER A 8 -5.21 -5.16 15.03
C SER A 8 -3.79 -5.00 15.56
N ARG A 9 -3.60 -4.15 16.57
CA ARG A 9 -2.29 -3.91 17.21
C ARG A 9 -1.98 -4.88 18.36
N GLU A 10 -2.97 -5.65 18.79
CA GLU A 10 -2.85 -6.60 19.90
C GLU A 10 -2.17 -7.91 19.49
N ASP A 11 -2.28 -8.32 18.22
CA ASP A 11 -1.69 -9.56 17.69
C ASP A 11 -0.15 -9.52 17.53
N GLY A 12 0.51 -8.44 17.95
CA GLY A 12 1.95 -8.25 17.77
C GLY A 12 2.35 -8.01 16.30
N SER A 13 3.65 -7.89 16.04
CA SER A 13 4.17 -7.79 14.69
C SER A 13 5.08 -8.98 14.36
N LEU A 14 4.82 -9.61 13.22
CA LEU A 14 5.60 -10.73 12.71
C LEU A 14 6.63 -10.22 11.68
N PRO A 15 7.75 -10.94 11.49
CA PRO A 15 8.67 -10.66 10.38
C PRO A 15 7.97 -10.92 9.05
N CYS A 16 8.03 -9.95 8.14
CA CYS A 16 7.49 -10.12 6.80
C CYS A 16 8.44 -10.96 5.94
N GLU A 17 7.93 -12.00 5.28
CA GLU A 17 8.74 -12.87 4.41
C GLU A 17 9.25 -12.18 3.14
N VAL A 18 8.67 -11.01 2.79
CA VAL A 18 9.07 -10.23 1.61
C VAL A 18 10.21 -9.26 1.92
N CYS A 19 10.09 -8.48 2.99
CA CYS A 19 11.05 -7.41 3.31
C CYS A 19 11.87 -7.66 4.58
N GLY A 20 11.59 -8.72 5.33
CA GLY A 20 12.30 -9.09 6.57
C GLY A 20 11.95 -8.24 7.80
N PHE A 21 11.26 -7.11 7.64
CA PHE A 21 10.94 -6.22 8.76
C PHE A 21 9.82 -6.79 9.66
N PRO A 22 9.89 -6.59 11.00
CA PRO A 22 8.85 -7.01 11.96
C PRO A 22 7.64 -6.06 11.91
N THR A 23 7.03 -5.94 10.75
CA THR A 23 5.94 -5.00 10.45
C THR A 23 4.74 -5.69 9.80
N MET A 24 4.66 -7.00 9.96
CA MET A 24 3.54 -7.80 9.47
C MET A 24 2.46 -7.84 10.56
N HIS A 25 1.25 -7.39 10.26
CA HIS A 25 0.13 -7.30 11.19
C HIS A 25 -1.11 -8.03 10.69
N VAL A 26 -1.92 -8.57 11.60
CA VAL A 26 -3.26 -9.05 11.28
C VAL A 26 -4.19 -7.86 11.08
N ALA A 27 -4.95 -7.86 9.99
CA ALA A 27 -5.93 -6.84 9.69
C ALA A 27 -7.30 -7.45 9.38
N GLN A 28 -8.35 -6.79 9.82
CA GLN A 28 -9.73 -7.16 9.53
C GLN A 28 -10.21 -6.42 8.28
N VAL A 29 -10.88 -7.14 7.39
CA VAL A 29 -11.59 -6.56 6.25
C VAL A 29 -13.01 -6.29 6.72
N VAL A 30 -13.40 -5.03 6.70
CA VAL A 30 -14.69 -4.56 7.21
C VAL A 30 -15.46 -3.91 6.07
N ALA A 31 -16.71 -4.31 5.87
CA ALA A 31 -17.61 -3.67 4.93
C ALA A 31 -18.00 -2.25 5.41
N ASP A 32 -18.52 -1.40 4.53
CA ASP A 32 -18.97 -0.04 4.90
C ASP A 32 -20.06 -0.05 5.98
N ASP A 33 -20.88 -1.09 6.05
CA ASP A 33 -21.92 -1.31 7.06
C ASP A 33 -21.38 -1.81 8.42
N GLY A 34 -20.06 -1.99 8.54
CA GLY A 34 -19.38 -2.43 9.75
C GLY A 34 -19.27 -3.95 9.89
N THR A 35 -19.84 -4.73 8.98
CA THR A 35 -19.69 -6.19 8.98
C THR A 35 -18.25 -6.60 8.74
N VAL A 36 -17.69 -7.45 9.61
CA VAL A 36 -16.37 -8.06 9.41
C VAL A 36 -16.49 -9.16 8.36
N LEU A 37 -15.91 -8.93 7.20
CA LEU A 37 -15.89 -9.86 6.07
C LEU A 37 -14.79 -10.92 6.22
N GLY A 38 -13.71 -10.61 6.95
CA GLY A 38 -12.63 -11.56 7.17
C GLY A 38 -11.39 -10.95 7.82
N ARG A 39 -10.32 -11.75 7.87
CA ARG A 39 -9.00 -11.36 8.38
C ARG A 39 -7.94 -11.62 7.30
N THR A 40 -6.91 -10.79 7.28
CA THR A 40 -5.80 -10.88 6.34
C THR A 40 -4.50 -10.43 7.01
N LEU A 41 -3.36 -10.77 6.40
CA LEU A 41 -2.03 -10.39 6.86
C LEU A 41 -1.53 -9.22 6.02
N VAL A 42 -1.11 -8.14 6.68
CA VAL A 42 -0.66 -6.89 6.04
C VAL A 42 0.71 -6.48 6.56
N CYS A 43 1.68 -6.37 5.66
CA CYS A 43 2.94 -5.69 5.95
C CYS A 43 2.80 -4.18 5.74
N THR A 44 2.85 -3.39 6.81
CA THR A 44 2.71 -1.92 6.74
C THR A 44 3.87 -1.26 6.00
N THR A 45 5.07 -1.83 6.08
CA THR A 45 6.25 -1.35 5.33
C THR A 45 6.05 -1.55 3.82
N CYS A 46 5.71 -2.76 3.39
CA CYS A 46 5.46 -3.04 1.97
C CYS A 46 4.25 -2.26 1.44
N GLN A 47 3.19 -2.10 2.25
CA GLN A 47 2.06 -1.26 1.86
C GLN A 47 2.46 0.19 1.68
N ARG A 48 3.26 0.76 2.59
CA ARG A 48 3.73 2.15 2.46
C ARG A 48 4.57 2.36 1.20
N SER A 49 5.41 1.40 0.85
CA SER A 49 6.17 1.43 -0.42
C SER A 49 5.27 1.33 -1.65
N ARG A 50 4.16 0.59 -1.59
CA ARG A 50 3.19 0.51 -2.71
C ARG A 50 2.30 1.74 -2.82
N HIS A 51 1.95 2.35 -1.68
CA HIS A 51 1.06 3.51 -1.61
C HIS A 51 1.79 4.84 -1.81
N ARG A 52 3.13 4.85 -1.76
CA ARG A 52 3.91 5.88 -2.44
C ARG A 52 4.11 5.43 -3.88
N PRO A 53 3.27 5.86 -4.85
CA PRO A 53 3.80 5.95 -6.20
C PRO A 53 5.02 6.88 -6.12
N ASP A 54 6.15 6.40 -6.59
CA ASP A 54 7.32 7.24 -6.82
C ASP A 54 6.85 8.46 -7.63
N PRO A 55 7.05 9.71 -7.17
CA PRO A 55 6.73 10.88 -7.99
C PRO A 55 7.74 11.09 -9.13
N ILE A 56 8.50 10.06 -9.53
CA ILE A 56 9.65 10.18 -10.43
C ILE A 56 9.58 9.09 -11.50
N ALA A 57 8.58 9.18 -12.37
CA ALA A 57 8.61 8.52 -13.68
C ALA A 57 8.07 9.43 -14.80
N GLU A 58 8.21 10.76 -14.62
CA GLU A 58 8.01 11.78 -15.66
C GLU A 58 9.14 12.81 -15.54
N ALA A 59 10.39 12.39 -15.72
CA ALA A 59 11.52 13.32 -15.74
C ALA A 59 12.74 12.80 -16.54
N GLU A 60 12.54 12.36 -17.78
CA GLU A 60 13.58 12.32 -18.84
C GLU A 60 12.85 12.56 -20.19
N ALA A 61 12.61 13.81 -20.64
CA ALA A 61 13.43 14.73 -21.47
C ALA A 61 13.33 14.48 -23.00
N PRO A 62 13.43 15.48 -23.93
CA PRO A 62 13.71 16.93 -23.80
C PRO A 62 12.70 17.88 -24.53
N PRO A 63 12.86 19.22 -24.48
CA PRO A 63 12.13 20.17 -25.31
C PRO A 63 12.95 20.55 -26.56
N ASP A 64 12.53 20.10 -27.73
CA ASP A 64 12.85 20.68 -29.05
C ASP A 64 11.97 19.88 -30.04
N GLU A 65 11.06 20.45 -30.82
CA GLU A 65 11.35 21.00 -32.14
C GLU A 65 10.23 21.97 -32.57
N VAL A 66 10.63 23.11 -33.14
CA VAL A 66 9.76 24.11 -33.77
C VAL A 66 9.50 23.72 -35.23
N PRO A 67 8.26 23.53 -35.71
CA PRO A 67 8.00 23.55 -37.14
C PRO A 67 7.65 24.98 -37.57
N THR A 68 8.59 25.58 -38.29
CA THR A 68 8.36 26.67 -39.23
C THR A 68 7.52 26.16 -40.41
N SER A 69 6.44 26.85 -40.78
CA SER A 69 5.82 26.87 -42.12
C SER A 69 4.89 28.07 -42.24
#